data_AF-A0A414ZHN1-F1
#
_entry.id   AF-A0A414ZHN1-F1
#
_cell.length_a   1.000
_cell.length_b   1.000
_cell.length_c   1.000
_cell.angle_alpha   90.00
_cell.angle_beta   90.00
_cell.angle_gamma   90.00
#
_symmetry.space_group_name_H-M   'P 1'
#
loop_
_entity.id
_entity.type
_entity.pdbx_description
1 polymer ?
#
loop_
_entity_poly.entity_id
_entity_poly.type
_entity_poly.pdbx_seq_one_letter_code
_entity_poly.pdbx_strand_id
1 'polypeptide(L)' 'MNEKFDFLPLGSVVVVSGGIKKFVIVARALQVNINGCKQFFDYAACPYPEGMNGDRLMYFQHTDISRVV' A
#
# COMPACT_ATOMS: atom_id res chain seq x y z
N MET A 1 -18.75 -2.06 14.99
CA MET A 1 -18.02 -0.83 15.30
C MET A 1 -17.21 -0.53 14.04
N ASN A 2 -17.66 0.40 13.19
CA ASN A 2 -16.91 0.74 11.98
C ASN A 2 -15.75 1.63 12.42
N GLU A 3 -14.57 1.06 12.61
CA GLU A 3 -13.35 1.86 12.65
C GLU A 3 -13.19 2.49 11.27
N LYS A 4 -13.53 3.78 11.17
CA LYS A 4 -13.11 4.62 10.05
C LYS A 4 -11.61 4.83 10.20
N PHE A 5 -10.81 3.99 9.56
CA PHE A 5 -9.41 4.33 9.34
C PHE A 5 -9.38 5.44 8.29
N ASP A 6 -8.87 6.61 8.68
CA ASP A 6 -8.55 7.66 7.71
C ASP A 6 -7.38 7.16 6.86
N PHE A 7 -7.67 6.91 5.58
CA PHE A 7 -6.63 6.51 4.65
C PHE A 7 -5.53 7.58 4.58
N LEU A 8 -4.28 7.13 4.53
CA LEU A 8 -3.18 8.04 4.20
C LEU A 8 -3.40 8.68 2.81
N PRO A 9 -3.00 9.93 2.60
CA PRO A 9 -3.05 10.57 1.29
C PRO A 9 -2.30 9.77 0.22
N LEU A 10 -2.78 9.83 -1.03
CA LEU A 10 -1.96 9.40 -2.17
C LEU A 10 -0.69 10.25 -2.21
N GLY A 11 0.44 9.63 -2.54
CA GLY A 11 1.75 10.27 -2.47
C GLY A 11 2.43 10.17 -1.09
N SER A 12 1.74 9.64 -0.06
CA SER A 12 2.39 9.36 1.22
C SER A 12 3.52 8.35 1.04
N VAL A 13 4.70 8.66 1.56
CA VAL A 13 5.85 7.76 1.57
C VAL A 13 5.84 6.99 2.88
N VAL A 14 5.85 5.67 2.79
CA VAL A 14 5.74 4.78 3.96
C VAL A 14 6.86 3.75 3.96
N VAL A 15 7.16 3.23 5.14
CA VAL A 15 7.93 2.00 5.33
C VAL A 15 6.98 0.93 5.82
N VAL A 16 6.87 -0.16 5.08
CA VAL A 16 6.07 -1.33 5.45
C VAL A 16 6.91 -2.29 6.30
N SER A 17 6.27 -2.96 7.26
CA SER A 17 6.90 -3.79 8.29
C SER A 17 7.82 -4.87 7.71
N GLY A 18 8.98 -5.06 8.34
CA GLY A 18 9.98 -6.07 7.95
C GLY A 18 11.09 -5.57 7.02
N GLY A 19 11.12 -4.28 6.65
CA GLY A 19 12.16 -3.74 5.77
C GLY A 19 12.58 -2.31 6.05
N ILE A 20 13.55 -1.84 5.26
CA ILE A 20 14.02 -0.44 5.24
C ILE A 20 13.62 0.32 3.96
N LYS A 21 12.99 -0.40 3.00
CA LYS A 21 12.59 0.16 1.71
C LYS A 21 11.37 1.08 1.89
N LYS A 22 11.40 2.19 1.16
CA LYS A 22 10.32 3.17 1.12
C LYS A 22 9.41 2.87 -0.07
N PHE A 23 8.12 3.09 0.12
CA PHE A 23 7.11 2.96 -0.92
C PHE A 23 6.22 4.20 -0.91
N VAL A 24 5.77 4.61 -2.09
CA VAL A 24 4.81 5.71 -2.23
C VAL A 24 3.43 5.16 -2.56
N ILE A 25 2.43 5.53 -1.77
CA ILE A 25 1.04 5.06 -1.95
C ILE A 25 0.47 5.67 -3.23
N VAL A 26 0.01 4.81 -4.14
CA VAL A 26 -0.57 5.21 -5.44
C VAL A 26 -2.05 4.85 -5.57
N ALA A 27 -2.58 3.95 -4.73
CA ALA A 27 -4.01 3.66 -4.69
C ALA A 27 -4.47 3.21 -3.30
N ARG A 28 -5.78 3.31 -3.06
CA ARG A 28 -6.46 3.04 -1.78
C ARG A 28 -7.70 2.17 -1.99
N ALA A 29 -8.08 1.40 -0.97
CA ALA A 29 -9.32 0.62 -0.94
C ALA A 29 -9.51 -0.25 -2.20
N LEU A 30 -8.52 -1.10 -2.46
CA LEU A 30 -8.44 -1.90 -3.68
C LEU A 30 -9.08 -3.26 -3.48
N GLN A 31 -9.77 -3.73 -4.52
CA GLN A 31 -10.14 -5.14 -4.67
C GLN A 31 -9.32 -5.74 -5.81
N VAL A 32 -8.46 -6.70 -5.49
CA VAL A 32 -7.56 -7.35 -6.45
C VAL A 32 -7.97 -8.80 -6.59
N ASN A 33 -7.97 -9.32 -7.82
CA ASN A 33 -8.18 -10.74 -8.08
C ASN A 33 -6.82 -11.44 -8.08
N ILE A 34 -6.56 -12.26 -7.07
CA ILE A 34 -5.35 -13.05 -6.92
C ILE A 34 -5.75 -14.52 -6.95
N ASN A 35 -5.28 -15.26 -7.96
CA ASN A 35 -5.57 -16.68 -8.16
C ASN A 35 -7.07 -17.02 -8.19
N GLY A 36 -7.90 -16.15 -8.78
CA GLY A 36 -9.35 -16.34 -8.85
C GLY A 36 -10.12 -15.87 -7.61
N CYS A 37 -9.43 -15.48 -6.55
CA CYS A 37 -10.03 -14.98 -5.31
C CYS A 37 -9.97 -13.46 -5.24
N LYS A 38 -11.11 -12.83 -4.92
CA LYS A 38 -11.16 -11.39 -4.61
C LYS A 38 -10.54 -11.15 -3.24
N GLN A 39 -9.49 -10.34 -3.19
CA GLN A 39 -8.85 -9.88 -1.96
C GLN A 39 -8.95 -8.36 -1.85
N PHE A 40 -9.07 -7.86 -0.62
CA PHE A 40 -9.15 -6.45 -0.33
C PHE A 40 -7.86 -5.97 0.33
N PHE A 41 -7.37 -4.81 -0.10
CA PHE A 41 -6.19 -4.17 0.45
C PHE A 41 -6.45 -2.70 0.68
N ASP A 42 -5.95 -2.18 1.79
CA ASP A 42 -6.04 -0.76 2.08
C ASP A 42 -5.21 0.07 1.10
N TYR A 43 -4.03 -0.42 0.70
CA TYR A 43 -3.09 0.34 -0.14
C TYR A 43 -2.48 -0.49 -1.27
N ALA A 44 -2.17 0.19 -2.37
CA ALA A 44 -1.11 -0.21 -3.29
C ALA A 44 -0.05 0.88 -3.38
N ALA A 45 1.21 0.48 -3.46
CA ALA A 45 2.35 1.38 -3.55
C ALA A 45 3.41 0.88 -4.54
N CYS A 46 4.23 1.80 -5.04
CA CYS A 46 5.43 1.49 -5.82
C CYS A 46 6.70 1.91 -5.04
N PRO A 47 7.88 1.38 -5.39
CA PRO A 47 9.14 1.78 -4.76
C PRO A 47 9.36 3.29 -4.83
N TYR A 48 9.89 3.88 -3.77
CA TYR A 48 10.28 5.28 -3.73
C TYR A 48 11.79 5.42 -3.52
N PRO A 49 12.50 6.24 -4.31
CA PRO A 49 11.97 7.22 -5.29
C PRO A 49 11.82 6.69 -6.73
N GLU A 50 12.12 5.41 -6.98
CA GLU A 50 12.22 4.86 -8.34
C GLU A 50 10.89 4.87 -9.11
N GLY A 51 9.76 4.86 -8.41
CA GLY A 51 8.44 4.83 -9.00
C GLY A 51 8.07 3.45 -9.56
N MET A 52 7.06 3.40 -10.42
CA MET A 52 6.63 2.16 -11.06
C MET A 52 7.63 1.72 -12.12
N ASN A 53 8.15 0.50 -11.97
CA ASN A 53 8.92 -0.17 -13.00
C ASN A 53 8.13 -1.39 -13.52
N GLY A 54 7.41 -1.16 -14.63
CA GLY A 54 6.38 -2.07 -15.13
C GLY A 54 5.15 -2.12 -14.21
N ASP A 55 4.48 -3.27 -14.18
CA ASP A 55 3.16 -3.42 -13.52
C ASP A 55 3.25 -3.93 -12.07
N ARG A 56 4.41 -3.79 -11.43
CA ARG A 56 4.65 -4.30 -10.07
C ARG A 56 4.24 -3.28 -9.02
N LEU A 57 3.11 -3.56 -8.37
CA LEU A 57 2.63 -2.87 -7.17
C LEU A 57 2.77 -3.76 -5.94
N MET A 58 3.09 -3.15 -4.80
CA MET A 58 3.01 -3.78 -3.50
C MET A 58 1.64 -3.51 -2.89
N TYR A 59 0.92 -4.55 -2.49
CA TYR A 59 -0.36 -4.46 -1.79
C TYR A 59 -0.15 -4.74 -0.29
N PHE A 60 -0.76 -3.94 0.59
CA PHE A 60 -0.62 -4.09 2.04
C PHE A 60 -1.80 -3.43 2.77
N GLN A 61 -2.01 -3.83 4.02
CA GLN A 61 -3.00 -3.25 4.92
C GLN A 61 -2.39 -2.06 5.68
N HIS A 62 -3.24 -1.19 6.22
CA HIS A 62 -2.80 -0.08 7.06
C HIS A 62 -1.98 -0.56 8.26
N THR A 63 -2.36 -1.71 8.83
CA THR A 63 -1.65 -2.35 9.95
C THR A 63 -0.23 -2.77 9.63
N ASP A 64 0.11 -2.91 8.34
CA ASP A 64 1.45 -3.30 7.92
C ASP A 64 2.41 -2.10 7.91
N ILE A 65 1.91 -0.86 7.99
CA ILE A 65 2.73 0.37 7.95
C ILE A 65 3.50 0.52 9.27
N SER A 66 4.83 0.50 9.18
CA SER A 66 5.69 0.71 10.34
C SER A 66 5.91 2.20 10.63
N ARG A 67 6.04 3.03 9.57
CA ARG A 67 6.11 4.51 9.70
C ARG A 67 5.75 5.22 8.41
N VAL A 68 5.29 6.46 8.56
CA VAL A 68 5.17 7.47 7.47
C VAL A 68 6.43 8.34 7.50
N VAL A 69 6.94 8.72 6.32
CA VAL A 69 8.18 9.49 6.11
C VAL A 69 7.85 10.93 5.73
#